data_AF-A0A8X6WML4-F1
#
_entry.id   AF-A0A8X6WML4-F1
#
_cell.length_a   1.000
_cell.length_b   1.000
_cell.length_c   1.000
_cell.angle_alpha   90.00
_cell.angle_beta   90.00
_cell.angle_gamma   90.00
#
_symmetry.space_group_name_H-M   'P 1'
#
loop_
_entity.id
_entity.type
_entity.pdbx_description
1 polymer ?
#
loop_
_entity_poly.entity_id
_entity_poly.type
_entity_poly.pdbx_seq_one_letter_code
_entity_poly.pdbx_strand_id
1 'polypeptide(L)'
;MLFLTPPQALKSLKKSGEEEEYDLGNGENFIKDFSRRAAFGDFRMKRTLIFILQCFSKILLQKEELEQKHLHLVQIVESEKTAKWQYTQQCEELTIEIKKLRAELNALKREWRLTPSKSEEEESEEIRKIKKVQSFFRGWLCRRRWKQIVAEYISSPHAENMRKRNSLVFRMVESEEEYVEQLQLMVSCFLRPFKMAASSQKPPCTHDEVNSIFLNR
;
A
#
# COMPACT_ATOMS: atom_id res chain seq x y z
N MET A 1 -4.44 -21.11 26.23
CA MET A 1 -4.16 -20.40 24.96
C MET A 1 -4.64 -18.97 25.14
N LEU A 2 -3.73 -18.06 25.49
CA LEU A 2 -4.05 -16.66 25.77
C LEU A 2 -3.83 -15.83 24.51
N PHE A 3 -4.88 -15.16 24.07
CA PHE A 3 -4.86 -14.15 23.02
C PHE A 3 -4.06 -12.93 23.50
N LEU A 4 -2.93 -12.65 22.85
CA LEU A 4 -2.19 -11.40 23.04
C LEU A 4 -2.85 -10.29 22.23
N THR A 5 -3.15 -9.18 22.91
CA THR A 5 -3.76 -7.98 22.33
C THR A 5 -2.72 -7.09 21.61
N PRO A 6 -3.14 -6.28 20.60
CA PRO A 6 -2.23 -5.50 19.74
C PRO A 6 -1.57 -4.21 20.30
N PRO A 7 -1.60 -3.82 21.59
CA PRO A 7 -0.83 -2.65 22.04
C PRO A 7 0.67 -2.93 22.29
N GLN A 8 1.08 -4.20 22.37
CA GLN A 8 2.44 -4.54 22.82
C GLN A 8 3.47 -4.58 21.67
N ALA A 9 3.06 -4.91 20.44
CA ALA A 9 3.96 -4.92 19.27
C ALA A 9 4.43 -3.50 18.87
N LEU A 10 3.59 -2.48 19.06
CA LEU A 10 3.90 -1.08 18.74
C LEU A 10 4.83 -0.41 19.77
N LYS A 11 4.89 -0.92 21.01
CA LYS A 11 5.86 -0.43 22.01
C LYS A 11 7.26 -1.01 21.82
N SER A 12 7.37 -2.19 21.20
CA SER A 12 8.68 -2.75 20.84
C SER A 12 9.31 -2.05 19.63
N LEU A 13 8.51 -1.58 18.66
CA LEU A 13 9.03 -0.81 17.52
C LEU A 13 9.44 0.63 17.87
N LYS A 14 8.93 1.17 18.98
CA LYS A 14 9.32 2.50 19.49
C LYS A 14 10.60 2.47 20.33
N LYS A 15 11.13 1.29 20.65
CA LYS A 15 12.36 1.09 21.43
C LYS A 15 13.60 0.76 20.59
N SER A 16 13.44 0.61 19.28
CA SER A 16 14.54 0.45 18.31
C SER A 16 14.73 1.68 17.43
N GLY A 17 14.06 2.80 17.74
CA GLY A 17 14.39 4.11 17.21
C GLY A 17 15.48 4.70 18.09
N GLU A 18 16.68 4.13 18.05
CA GLU A 18 17.86 4.95 18.31
C GLU A 18 17.86 5.98 17.18
N GLU A 19 17.61 7.24 17.54
CA GLU A 19 17.96 8.38 16.70
C GLU A 19 19.48 8.32 16.53
N GLU A 20 19.95 7.52 15.57
CA GLU A 20 21.27 7.75 14.98
C GLU A 20 21.14 9.07 14.23
N GLU A 21 21.43 10.16 14.94
CA GLU A 21 21.83 11.43 14.37
C GLU A 21 23.08 11.13 13.52
N TYR A 22 22.86 10.78 12.25
CA TYR A 22 23.93 10.65 11.28
C TYR A 22 24.63 11.99 11.21
N ASP A 23 25.86 12.04 11.72
CA ASP A 23 26.73 13.21 11.72
C ASP A 23 27.01 13.65 10.27
N LEU A 24 26.11 14.46 9.73
CA LEU A 24 26.18 15.12 8.43
C LEU A 24 27.46 15.98 8.30
N GLY A 25 28.06 16.36 9.43
CA GLY A 25 29.33 17.09 9.47
C GLY A 25 30.50 16.28 8.93
N ASN A 26 30.52 14.96 9.11
CA ASN A 26 31.62 14.11 8.65
C ASN A 26 31.63 13.87 7.14
N GLY A 27 30.45 13.74 6.51
CA GLY A 27 30.33 13.57 5.06
C GLY A 27 30.74 14.80 4.27
N GLU A 28 30.32 16.00 4.71
CA GLU A 28 30.74 17.26 4.09
C GLU A 28 32.24 17.53 4.24
N ASN A 29 32.81 17.20 5.40
CA ASN A 29 34.24 17.37 5.66
C ASN A 29 35.08 16.41 4.81
N PHE A 30 34.66 15.15 4.66
CA PHE A 30 35.29 14.17 3.77
C PHE A 30 35.27 14.62 2.30
N ILE A 31 34.15 15.18 1.85
CA ILE A 31 33.99 15.74 0.49
C ILE A 31 34.90 16.95 0.25
N LYS A 32 35.02 17.85 1.24
CA LYS A 32 35.91 19.01 1.18
C LYS A 32 37.38 18.58 1.18
N ASP A 33 37.74 17.54 1.93
CA ASP A 33 39.11 17.00 2.00
C ASP A 33 39.51 16.22 0.74
N PHE A 34 38.58 15.46 0.17
CA PHE A 34 38.78 14.75 -1.10
C PHE A 34 38.89 15.75 -2.27
N SER A 35 38.07 16.82 -2.29
CA SER A 35 38.21 17.94 -3.25
C SER A 35 39.58 18.61 -3.18
N ARG A 36 40.15 18.79 -1.98
CA ARG A 36 41.50 19.36 -1.81
C ARG A 36 42.60 18.42 -2.32
N ARG A 37 42.46 17.10 -2.14
CA ARG A 37 43.45 16.11 -2.61
C ARG A 37 43.37 15.85 -4.13
N ALA A 38 42.18 15.90 -4.72
CA ALA A 38 41.98 15.81 -6.17
C ALA A 38 42.45 17.06 -6.95
N ALA A 39 42.92 18.10 -6.27
CA ALA A 39 43.53 19.27 -6.91
C ALA A 39 44.84 18.94 -7.63
N PHE A 40 45.50 17.81 -7.29
CA PHE A 40 46.67 17.29 -7.99
C PHE A 40 46.26 16.49 -9.25
N GLY A 41 46.18 17.20 -10.39
CA GLY A 41 46.62 16.67 -11.69
C GLY A 41 45.67 15.84 -12.57
N ASP A 42 44.66 15.11 -12.07
CA ASP A 42 43.86 14.22 -12.95
C ASP A 42 42.43 14.74 -13.24
N PHE A 43 42.22 15.22 -14.47
CA PHE A 43 40.93 15.74 -14.96
C PHE A 43 39.80 14.69 -14.88
N ARG A 44 40.13 13.38 -14.95
CA ARG A 44 39.15 12.29 -14.78
C ARG A 44 38.64 12.18 -13.35
N MET A 45 39.49 12.41 -12.36
CA MET A 45 39.11 12.30 -10.95
C MET A 45 38.21 13.47 -10.52
N LYS A 46 38.50 14.70 -10.98
CA LYS A 46 37.62 15.87 -10.76
C LYS A 46 36.24 15.68 -11.37
N ARG A 47 36.17 15.15 -12.60
CA ARG A 47 34.90 14.86 -13.28
C ARG A 47 34.10 13.78 -12.55
N THR A 48 34.78 12.76 -12.02
CA THR A 48 34.14 11.69 -11.23
C THR A 48 33.62 12.22 -9.90
N LEU A 49 34.37 13.11 -9.22
CA LEU A 49 33.94 13.73 -7.97
C LEU A 49 32.70 14.61 -8.16
N ILE A 50 32.68 15.44 -9.20
CA ILE A 50 31.51 16.28 -9.53
C ILE A 50 30.27 15.40 -9.77
N PHE A 51 30.44 14.27 -10.47
CA PHE A 51 29.37 13.32 -10.71
C PHE A 51 28.86 12.68 -9.41
N ILE A 52 29.76 12.29 -8.50
CA ILE A 52 29.39 11.74 -7.18
C ILE A 52 28.60 12.77 -6.36
N LEU A 53 29.02 14.04 -6.34
CA LEU A 53 28.33 15.11 -5.62
C LEU A 53 26.92 15.37 -6.17
N GLN A 54 26.79 15.35 -7.50
CA GLN A 54 25.50 15.49 -8.15
C GLN A 54 24.58 14.30 -7.86
N CYS A 55 25.13 13.07 -7.80
CA CYS A 55 24.38 11.87 -7.41
C CYS A 55 23.94 11.94 -5.94
N PHE A 56 24.81 12.35 -5.03
CA PHE A 56 24.49 12.49 -3.61
C PHE A 56 23.40 13.54 -3.38
N SER A 57 23.50 14.70 -4.04
CA SER A 57 22.45 15.73 -4.01
C SER A 57 21.10 15.21 -4.52
N LYS A 58 21.11 14.39 -5.58
CA LYS A 58 19.89 13.74 -6.09
C LYS A 58 19.29 12.76 -5.09
N ILE A 59 20.12 11.96 -4.42
CA ILE A 59 19.68 10.99 -3.40
C ILE A 59 19.08 11.73 -2.19
N LEU A 60 19.66 12.84 -1.75
CA LEU A 60 19.11 13.66 -0.67
C LEU A 60 17.71 14.22 -1.01
N LEU A 61 17.53 14.71 -2.23
CA LEU A 61 16.21 15.19 -2.68
C LEU A 61 15.17 14.05 -2.70
N GLN A 62 15.57 12.85 -3.14
CA GLN A 62 14.69 11.68 -3.14
C GLN A 62 14.33 11.23 -1.72
N LYS A 63 15.27 11.34 -0.76
CA LYS A 63 15.01 11.07 0.66
C LYS A 63 13.95 12.04 1.22
N GLU A 64 14.11 13.33 0.97
CA GLU A 64 13.16 14.36 1.43
C GLU A 64 11.76 14.14 0.82
N GLU A 65 11.69 13.83 -0.48
CA GLU A 65 10.43 13.49 -1.15
C GLU A 65 9.78 12.23 -0.52
N LEU A 66 10.57 11.23 -0.16
CA LEU A 66 10.07 10.00 0.48
C LEU A 66 9.55 10.26 1.89
N GLU A 67 10.22 11.08 2.68
CA GLU A 67 9.78 11.49 4.01
C GLU A 67 8.45 12.26 3.95
N GLN A 68 8.29 13.16 2.98
CA GLN A 68 7.03 13.86 2.74
C GLN A 68 5.89 12.89 2.36
N LYS A 69 6.17 11.92 1.47
CA LYS A 69 5.20 10.86 1.12
C LYS A 69 4.83 9.99 2.32
N HIS A 70 5.79 9.66 3.17
CA HIS A 70 5.54 8.90 4.39
C HIS A 70 4.58 9.64 5.33
N LEU A 71 4.82 10.93 5.57
CA LEU A 71 3.96 11.75 6.42
C LEU A 71 2.52 11.81 5.87
N HIS A 72 2.37 11.97 4.54
CA HIS A 72 1.06 11.96 3.91
C HIS A 72 0.35 10.62 4.04
N LEU A 73 1.07 9.50 3.88
CA LEU A 73 0.50 8.16 4.08
C LEU A 73 0.02 7.96 5.52
N VAL A 74 0.78 8.43 6.52
CA VAL A 74 0.36 8.36 7.93
C VAL A 74 -0.98 9.09 8.14
N GLN A 75 -1.13 10.30 7.59
CA GLN A 75 -2.39 11.06 7.66
C GLN A 75 -3.55 10.31 6.99
N ILE A 76 -3.31 9.72 5.81
CA ILE A 76 -4.33 8.91 5.11
C ILE A 76 -4.74 7.72 5.98
N VAL A 77 -3.80 6.97 6.55
CA VAL A 77 -4.08 5.80 7.39
C VAL A 77 -4.88 6.19 8.64
N GLU A 78 -4.56 7.32 9.27
CA GLU A 78 -5.33 7.85 10.39
C GLU A 78 -6.77 8.20 9.99
N SER A 79 -6.96 8.83 8.82
CA SER A 79 -8.28 9.14 8.27
C SER A 79 -9.08 7.91 7.85
N GLU A 80 -8.43 6.87 7.32
CA GLU A 80 -9.08 5.61 6.97
C GLU A 80 -9.54 4.85 8.21
N LYS A 81 -8.75 4.90 9.28
CA LYS A 81 -9.10 4.31 10.59
C LYS A 81 -10.35 4.96 11.18
N THR A 82 -10.46 6.29 11.15
CA THR A 82 -11.64 7.00 11.66
C THR A 82 -12.86 6.73 10.79
N ALA A 83 -12.73 6.77 9.46
CA ALA A 83 -13.82 6.44 8.54
C ALA A 83 -14.34 5.00 8.73
N LYS A 84 -13.45 4.01 8.86
CA LYS A 84 -13.82 2.61 9.13
C LYS A 84 -14.60 2.47 10.43
N TRP A 85 -14.17 3.17 11.48
CA TRP A 85 -14.87 3.16 12.77
C TRP A 85 -16.30 3.71 12.63
N GLN A 86 -16.48 4.81 11.91
CA GLN A 86 -17.80 5.40 11.63
C GLN A 86 -18.71 4.45 10.84
N TYR A 87 -18.21 3.81 9.78
CA TYR A 87 -19.00 2.83 9.02
C TYR A 87 -19.40 1.62 9.86
N THR A 88 -18.54 1.19 10.78
CA THR A 88 -18.85 0.07 11.69
C THR A 88 -20.01 0.45 12.61
N GLN A 89 -19.98 1.65 13.19
CA GLN A 89 -21.09 2.18 13.99
C GLN A 89 -22.40 2.27 13.19
N GLN A 90 -22.36 2.81 11.97
CA GLN A 90 -23.54 2.85 11.09
C GLN A 90 -24.10 1.46 10.76
N CYS A 91 -23.23 0.47 10.55
CA CYS A 91 -23.67 -0.91 10.30
C CYS A 91 -24.35 -1.52 11.53
N GLU A 92 -23.86 -1.22 12.74
CA GLU A 92 -24.47 -1.66 14.00
C GLU A 92 -25.87 -1.04 14.19
N GLU A 93 -26.00 0.27 13.95
CA GLU A 93 -27.29 0.99 13.99
C GLU A 93 -28.31 0.41 13.01
N LEU A 94 -27.93 0.23 11.75
CA LEU A 94 -28.80 -0.37 10.73
C LEU A 94 -29.17 -1.82 11.08
N THR A 95 -28.26 -2.57 11.71
CA THR A 95 -28.54 -3.93 12.17
C THR A 95 -29.59 -3.95 13.28
N ILE A 96 -29.55 -2.97 14.19
CA ILE A 96 -30.57 -2.80 15.23
C ILE A 96 -31.92 -2.45 14.60
N GLU A 97 -31.95 -1.53 13.64
CA GLU A 97 -33.17 -1.12 12.96
C GLU A 97 -33.82 -2.27 12.17
N ILE A 98 -33.02 -3.08 11.47
CA ILE A 98 -33.52 -4.28 10.78
C ILE A 98 -34.15 -5.26 11.77
N LYS A 99 -33.55 -5.46 12.96
CA LYS A 99 -34.11 -6.34 13.98
C LYS A 99 -35.46 -5.81 14.48
N LYS A 100 -35.57 -4.49 14.68
CA LYS A 100 -36.81 -3.82 15.10
C LYS A 100 -37.92 -3.98 14.07
N LEU A 101 -37.64 -3.61 12.81
CA LEU A 101 -38.62 -3.74 11.71
C LEU A 101 -39.05 -5.19 11.49
N ARG A 102 -38.16 -6.16 11.65
CA ARG A 102 -38.52 -7.60 11.60
C ARG A 102 -39.44 -7.99 12.75
N ALA A 103 -39.23 -7.46 13.96
CA ALA A 103 -40.10 -7.72 15.09
C ALA A 103 -41.50 -7.13 14.87
N GLU A 104 -41.57 -5.89 14.35
CA GLU A 104 -42.83 -5.22 13.98
C GLU A 104 -43.59 -6.00 12.88
N LEU A 105 -42.90 -6.40 11.80
CA LEU A 105 -43.52 -7.23 10.75
C LEU A 105 -44.01 -8.57 11.28
N ASN A 106 -43.27 -9.21 12.19
CA ASN A 106 -43.71 -10.47 12.80
C ASN A 106 -44.90 -10.27 13.76
N ALA A 107 -45.01 -9.12 14.42
CA ALA A 107 -46.17 -8.76 15.23
C ALA A 107 -47.41 -8.56 14.34
N LEU A 108 -47.29 -7.73 13.30
CA LEU A 108 -48.36 -7.50 12.33
C LEU A 108 -48.79 -8.82 11.66
N LYS A 109 -47.84 -9.64 11.19
CA LYS A 109 -48.16 -10.93 10.56
C LYS A 109 -48.92 -11.88 11.48
N ARG A 110 -48.68 -11.83 12.80
CA ARG A 110 -49.45 -12.61 13.78
C ARG A 110 -50.88 -12.10 13.90
N GLU A 111 -51.08 -10.80 13.82
CA GLU A 111 -52.40 -10.15 13.80
C GLU A 111 -53.21 -10.55 12.56
N TRP A 112 -52.59 -10.55 11.37
CA TRP A 112 -53.24 -10.92 10.11
C TRP A 112 -53.55 -12.42 9.98
N ARG A 113 -52.80 -13.31 10.66
CA ARG A 113 -53.03 -14.78 10.62
C ARG A 113 -54.30 -15.25 11.35
N LEU A 114 -55.01 -14.37 12.05
CA LEU A 114 -56.26 -14.69 12.75
C LEU A 114 -57.50 -14.69 11.83
N THR A 115 -57.34 -14.53 10.52
CA THR A 115 -58.44 -14.67 9.54
C THR A 115 -58.25 -15.92 8.68
N PRO A 116 -59.06 -16.98 8.88
CA PRO A 116 -58.96 -18.20 8.08
C PRO A 116 -59.88 -18.13 6.85
N SER A 117 -59.27 -18.15 5.66
CA SER A 117 -59.96 -18.46 4.40
C SER A 117 -59.43 -19.77 3.84
N LYS A 118 -60.37 -20.65 3.50
CA LYS A 118 -60.27 -22.11 3.32
C LYS A 118 -60.62 -22.45 1.88
N SER A 119 -59.78 -23.21 1.18
CA SER A 119 -60.14 -24.27 0.21
C SER A 119 -58.92 -24.65 -0.64
N GLU A 120 -58.30 -25.77 -0.27
CA GLU A 120 -57.41 -26.54 -1.14
C GLU A 120 -58.28 -27.64 -1.77
N GLU A 121 -58.45 -27.63 -3.09
CA GLU A 121 -58.71 -28.80 -3.95
C GLU A 121 -59.13 -28.31 -5.35
N GLU A 122 -58.13 -27.87 -6.12
CA GLU A 122 -58.00 -27.99 -7.57
C GLU A 122 -56.87 -27.06 -7.99
N GLU A 123 -55.66 -27.60 -8.10
CA GLU A 123 -54.55 -26.86 -8.72
C GLU A 123 -54.79 -26.80 -10.24
N SER A 124 -55.74 -25.95 -10.64
CA SER A 124 -56.11 -25.64 -12.03
C SER A 124 -54.86 -25.31 -12.85
N GLU A 125 -54.83 -25.68 -14.14
CA GLU A 125 -53.74 -25.37 -15.06
C GLU A 125 -53.30 -23.89 -15.03
N GLU A 126 -54.23 -23.01 -14.69
CA GLU A 126 -53.98 -21.58 -14.47
C GLU A 126 -53.00 -21.34 -13.32
N ILE A 127 -53.13 -22.05 -12.20
CA ILE A 127 -52.19 -21.97 -11.07
C ILE A 127 -50.78 -22.41 -11.52
N ARG A 128 -50.69 -23.44 -12.37
CA ARG A 128 -49.40 -23.89 -12.92
C ARG A 128 -48.77 -22.86 -13.87
N LYS A 129 -49.57 -22.23 -14.73
CA LYS A 129 -49.14 -21.12 -15.61
C LYS A 129 -48.68 -19.91 -14.79
N ILE A 130 -49.45 -19.55 -13.76
CA ILE A 130 -49.11 -18.47 -12.82
C ILE A 130 -47.79 -18.78 -12.12
N LYS A 131 -47.59 -19.98 -11.56
CA LYS A 131 -46.32 -20.38 -10.93
C LYS A 131 -45.13 -20.31 -11.90
N LYS A 132 -45.33 -20.66 -13.17
CA LYS A 132 -44.27 -20.57 -14.21
C LYS A 132 -43.88 -19.12 -14.50
N VAL A 133 -44.88 -18.24 -14.66
CA VAL A 133 -44.67 -16.79 -14.83
C VAL A 133 -44.01 -16.20 -13.59
N GLN A 134 -44.47 -16.55 -12.39
CA GLN A 134 -43.86 -16.11 -11.12
C GLN A 134 -42.40 -16.57 -11.00
N SER A 135 -42.08 -17.81 -11.36
CA SER A 135 -40.71 -18.32 -11.38
C SER A 135 -39.83 -17.56 -12.38
N PHE A 136 -40.36 -17.28 -13.57
CA PHE A 136 -39.66 -16.45 -14.58
C PHE A 136 -39.39 -15.04 -14.05
N PHE A 137 -40.40 -14.35 -13.51
CA PHE A 137 -40.24 -13.02 -12.93
C PHE A 137 -39.26 -13.02 -11.77
N ARG A 138 -39.32 -14.02 -10.88
CA ARG A 138 -38.37 -14.17 -9.77
C ARG A 138 -36.93 -14.27 -10.30
N GLY A 139 -36.68 -15.14 -11.28
CA GLY A 139 -35.35 -15.30 -11.88
C GLY A 139 -34.87 -14.05 -12.64
N TRP A 140 -35.79 -13.39 -13.35
CA TRP A 140 -35.48 -12.14 -14.06
C TRP A 140 -35.14 -10.99 -13.09
N LEU A 141 -35.93 -10.81 -12.03
CA LEU A 141 -35.69 -9.81 -10.99
C LEU A 141 -34.38 -10.07 -10.27
N CYS A 142 -34.06 -11.34 -9.95
CA CYS A 142 -32.76 -11.70 -9.38
C CYS A 142 -31.59 -11.28 -10.29
N ARG A 143 -31.67 -11.58 -11.59
CA ARG A 143 -30.63 -11.17 -12.56
C ARG A 143 -30.54 -9.65 -12.70
N ARG A 144 -31.67 -8.95 -12.77
CA ARG A 144 -31.71 -7.49 -12.85
C ARG A 144 -31.10 -6.85 -11.60
N ARG A 145 -31.46 -7.34 -10.41
CA ARG A 145 -30.92 -6.85 -9.14
C ARG A 145 -29.43 -7.14 -9.02
N TRP A 146 -28.95 -8.32 -9.44
CA TRP A 146 -27.53 -8.62 -9.49
C TRP A 146 -26.76 -7.65 -10.39
N LYS A 147 -27.24 -7.43 -11.62
CA LYS A 147 -26.61 -6.45 -12.54
C LYS A 147 -26.55 -5.06 -11.92
N GLN A 148 -27.60 -4.64 -11.23
CA GLN A 148 -27.62 -3.36 -10.54
C GLN A 148 -26.60 -3.29 -9.40
N ILE A 149 -26.56 -4.31 -8.52
CA ILE A 149 -25.59 -4.38 -7.41
C ILE A 149 -24.15 -4.35 -7.93
N VAL A 150 -23.86 -5.12 -8.98
CA VAL A 150 -22.53 -5.15 -9.59
C VAL A 150 -22.16 -3.80 -10.20
N ALA A 151 -23.09 -3.15 -10.91
CA ALA A 151 -22.86 -1.83 -11.48
C ALA A 151 -22.57 -0.79 -10.38
N GLU A 152 -23.43 -0.75 -9.34
CA GLU A 152 -23.26 0.12 -8.17
C GLU A 152 -21.89 -0.12 -7.51
N TYR A 153 -21.48 -1.39 -7.35
CA TYR A 153 -20.16 -1.74 -6.81
C TYR A 153 -19.00 -1.26 -7.70
N ILE A 154 -19.04 -1.52 -9.01
CA ILE A 154 -17.95 -1.13 -9.94
C ILE A 154 -17.76 0.39 -9.95
N SER A 155 -18.85 1.16 -9.87
CA SER A 155 -18.84 2.62 -9.76
C SER A 155 -18.63 3.14 -8.34
N SER A 156 -18.60 2.27 -7.34
CA SER A 156 -18.54 2.70 -5.93
C SER A 156 -17.20 3.36 -5.61
N PRO A 157 -17.17 4.35 -4.70
CA PRO A 157 -15.93 4.95 -4.20
C PRO A 157 -14.98 3.91 -3.60
N HIS A 158 -15.51 2.86 -2.97
CA HIS A 158 -14.70 1.79 -2.39
C HIS A 158 -13.94 0.99 -3.45
N ALA A 159 -14.62 0.56 -4.52
CA ALA A 159 -13.96 -0.16 -5.62
C ALA A 159 -12.89 0.71 -6.30
N GLU A 160 -13.17 2.01 -6.44
CA GLU A 160 -12.20 2.98 -6.96
C GLU A 160 -10.98 3.13 -6.05
N ASN A 161 -11.19 3.25 -4.73
CA ASN A 161 -10.09 3.32 -3.77
C ASN A 161 -9.27 2.03 -3.74
N MET A 162 -9.90 0.86 -3.87
CA MET A 162 -9.17 -0.41 -4.02
C MET A 162 -8.31 -0.43 -5.28
N ARG A 163 -8.83 0.04 -6.43
CA ARG A 163 -8.05 0.16 -7.67
C ARG A 163 -6.85 1.09 -7.49
N LYS A 164 -7.04 2.26 -6.89
CA LYS A 164 -5.96 3.23 -6.61
C LYS A 164 -4.89 2.64 -5.69
N ARG A 165 -5.31 1.99 -4.60
CA ARG A 165 -4.38 1.32 -3.67
C ARG A 165 -3.56 0.26 -4.38
N ASN A 166 -4.20 -0.60 -5.17
CA ASN A 166 -3.50 -1.64 -5.91
C ASN A 166 -2.54 -1.06 -6.95
N SER A 167 -2.94 0.01 -7.66
CA SER A 167 -2.05 0.73 -8.60
C SER A 167 -0.82 1.32 -7.92
N LEU A 168 -0.93 1.85 -6.70
CA LEU A 168 0.22 2.32 -5.92
C LEU A 168 1.18 1.18 -5.59
N VAL A 169 0.65 0.03 -5.16
CA VAL A 169 1.46 -1.15 -4.86
C VAL A 169 2.20 -1.63 -6.10
N PHE A 170 1.55 -1.69 -7.26
CA PHE A 170 2.22 -2.07 -8.51
C PHE A 170 3.34 -1.10 -8.88
N ARG A 171 3.09 0.21 -8.83
CA ARG A 171 4.13 1.22 -9.10
C ARG A 171 5.31 1.13 -8.13
N MET A 172 5.06 0.86 -6.86
CA MET A 172 6.12 0.67 -5.87
C MET A 172 7.00 -0.53 -6.23
N VAL A 173 6.39 -1.65 -6.64
CA VAL A 173 7.12 -2.85 -7.07
C VAL A 173 7.94 -2.58 -8.34
N GLU A 174 7.36 -1.90 -9.32
CA GLU A 174 8.05 -1.48 -10.54
C GLU A 174 9.26 -0.57 -10.22
N SER A 175 9.09 0.40 -9.31
CA SER A 175 10.21 1.26 -8.91
C SER A 175 11.31 0.53 -8.14
N GLU A 176 10.96 -0.51 -7.37
CA GLU A 176 11.93 -1.35 -6.67
C GLU A 176 12.74 -2.17 -7.68
N GLU A 177 12.09 -2.70 -8.72
CA GLU A 177 12.75 -3.41 -9.82
C GLU A 177 13.77 -2.50 -10.53
N GLU A 178 13.35 -1.28 -10.91
CA GLU A 178 14.25 -0.27 -11.51
C GLU A 178 15.43 0.08 -10.58
N TYR A 179 15.18 0.22 -9.27
CA TYR A 179 16.22 0.52 -8.29
C TYR A 179 17.25 -0.61 -8.19
N VAL A 180 16.79 -1.86 -8.15
CA VAL A 180 17.66 -3.05 -8.13
C VAL A 180 18.48 -3.15 -9.41
N GLU A 181 17.89 -2.87 -10.57
CA GLU A 181 18.61 -2.82 -11.85
C GLU A 181 19.72 -1.76 -11.84
N GLN A 182 19.43 -0.56 -11.32
CA GLN A 182 20.43 0.51 -11.18
C GLN A 182 21.57 0.11 -10.23
N LEU A 183 21.26 -0.52 -9.09
CA LEU A 183 22.27 -1.08 -8.19
C LEU A 183 23.11 -2.14 -8.88
N GLN A 184 22.50 -3.04 -9.65
CA GLN A 184 23.21 -4.06 -10.40
C GLN A 184 24.14 -3.45 -11.45
N LEU A 185 23.71 -2.39 -12.15
CA LEU A 185 24.56 -1.63 -13.07
C LEU A 185 25.72 -0.97 -12.32
N MET A 186 25.45 -0.32 -11.18
CA MET A 186 26.48 0.30 -10.34
C MET A 186 27.54 -0.74 -9.91
N VAL A 187 27.10 -1.92 -9.48
CA VAL A 187 27.99 -3.00 -9.04
C VAL A 187 28.78 -3.58 -10.21
N SER A 188 28.12 -3.87 -11.32
CA SER A 188 28.72 -4.56 -12.47
C SER A 188 29.66 -3.66 -13.28
N CYS A 189 29.26 -2.42 -13.54
CA CYS A 189 30.00 -1.48 -14.38
C CYS A 189 31.02 -0.64 -13.61
N PHE A 190 30.84 -0.45 -12.30
CA PHE A 190 31.75 0.38 -11.50
C PHE A 190 32.43 -0.42 -10.39
N LEU A 191 31.69 -0.90 -9.38
CA LEU A 191 32.31 -1.51 -8.19
C LEU A 191 33.28 -2.66 -8.53
N ARG A 192 32.85 -3.61 -9.39
CA ARG A 192 33.70 -4.74 -9.78
C ARG A 192 34.95 -4.29 -10.55
N PRO A 193 34.86 -3.47 -11.62
CA PRO A 193 36.03 -2.88 -12.27
C PRO A 193 36.97 -2.11 -11.32
N PHE A 194 36.43 -1.29 -10.40
CA PHE A 194 37.24 -0.55 -9.42
C PHE A 194 37.95 -1.49 -8.44
N LYS A 195 37.28 -2.54 -7.95
CA LYS A 195 37.93 -3.57 -7.11
C LYS A 195 39.04 -4.30 -7.87
N MET A 196 38.82 -4.62 -9.14
CA MET A 196 39.86 -5.24 -9.98
C MET A 196 41.05 -4.31 -10.20
N ALA A 197 40.81 -3.02 -10.44
CA ALA A 197 41.87 -2.02 -10.60
C ALA A 197 42.68 -1.81 -9.31
N ALA A 198 42.02 -1.85 -8.15
CA ALA A 198 42.67 -1.77 -6.84
C ALA A 198 43.58 -2.96 -6.51
N SER A 199 43.38 -4.10 -7.18
CA SER A 199 44.24 -5.29 -7.06
C SER A 199 45.42 -5.33 -8.06
N SER A 200 45.60 -4.28 -8.87
CA SER A 200 46.72 -4.18 -9.83
C SER A 200 48.08 -4.00 -9.13
N GLN A 201 49.17 -4.35 -9.82
CA GLN A 201 50.55 -4.16 -9.32
C GLN A 201 50.91 -2.69 -9.06
N LYS A 202 50.25 -1.74 -9.75
CA LYS A 202 50.32 -0.29 -9.49
C LYS A 202 48.89 0.26 -9.45
N PRO A 203 48.20 0.17 -8.31
CA PRO A 203 46.77 0.46 -8.26
C PRO A 203 46.53 1.98 -8.25
N PRO A 204 45.61 2.49 -9.09
CA PRO A 204 45.24 3.90 -9.10
C PRO A 204 44.36 4.31 -7.92
N CYS A 205 43.81 3.34 -7.18
CA CYS A 205 43.01 3.52 -5.98
C CYS A 205 43.18 2.31 -5.06
N THR A 206 43.04 2.51 -3.75
CA THR A 206 43.18 1.45 -2.74
C THR A 206 41.85 0.75 -2.46
N HIS A 207 41.90 -0.46 -1.90
CA HIS A 207 40.70 -1.19 -1.50
C HIS A 207 39.86 -0.44 -0.45
N ASP A 208 40.51 0.27 0.47
CA ASP A 208 39.81 1.07 1.49
C ASP A 208 39.06 2.26 0.88
N GLU A 209 39.66 2.93 -0.11
CA GLU A 209 38.99 4.01 -0.84
C GLU A 209 37.76 3.49 -1.61
N VAL A 210 37.90 2.36 -2.32
CA VAL A 210 36.76 1.73 -3.03
C VAL A 210 35.67 1.31 -2.05
N ASN A 211 36.03 0.76 -0.89
CA ASN A 211 35.07 0.35 0.13
C ASN A 211 34.38 1.57 0.77
N SER A 212 35.10 2.67 1.00
CA SER A 212 34.50 3.91 1.54
C SER A 212 33.51 4.59 0.59
N ILE A 213 33.66 4.36 -0.72
CA ILE A 213 32.81 4.97 -1.75
C ILE A 213 31.53 4.13 -2.00
N PHE A 214 31.64 2.80 -2.00
CA PHE A 214 30.54 1.92 -2.47
C PHE A 214 29.88 1.09 -1.37
N LEU A 215 30.43 1.05 -0.15
CA LEU A 215 29.83 0.32 0.97
C LEU A 215 29.35 1.34 2.01
N ASN A 216 28.09 1.20 2.43
CA ASN A 216 27.54 1.95 3.56
C ASN A 216 28.29 1.51 4.83
N ARG A 217 29.25 2.32 5.27
CA ARG A 217 29.84 2.27 6.60
C ARG A 217 29.09 3.20 7.54
#